data_AF-M6GIQ4-F1
#
_entry.id   AF-M6GIQ4-F1
#
_cell.length_a   1.000
_cell.length_b   1.000
_cell.length_c   1.000
_cell.angle_alpha   90.00
_cell.angle_beta   90.00
_cell.angle_gamma   90.00
#
_symmetry.space_group_name_H-M   'P 1'
#
loop_
_entity.id
_entity.type
_entity.pdbx_description
1 polymer ?
#
loop_
_entity_poly.entity_id
_entity_poly.type
_entity_poly.pdbx_seq_one_letter_code
_entity_poly.pdbx_strand_id
1 'polypeptide(L)'
;MSTDKTKVKEKSSQERNFKKLSNVEHVRMRTGMWLGQNSASTFEQHFFRKNNEGKYEIVHEELEDVPAKLKCLDEACMNAVDEYRKNQKDKSIPEKDKMSKLIVQLSSDRKCVTIADNGRGIPATNAEGVYLHLMYGENFDDHVKQDHVAGQNGVGISLVRMVSNYFKVKTVNNGSSFKKLFTVHDDVKKQIRSYKLSKEDTERVFLYFDEHGKFTDCNLLTKDQIDKLSPLLKKRICKS
;
A
#
# COMPACT_ATOMS: atom_id res chain seq x y z
N MET A 1 -36.09 64.80 13.61
CA MET A 1 -36.36 63.43 13.10
C MET A 1 -35.11 62.98 12.36
N SER A 2 -34.23 62.27 13.08
CA SER A 2 -32.92 61.84 12.56
C SER A 2 -33.07 60.44 11.99
N THR A 3 -32.67 60.27 10.73
CA THR A 3 -32.74 59.04 9.95
C THR A 3 -31.63 58.08 10.39
N ASP A 4 -31.99 57.06 11.17
CA ASP A 4 -31.06 55.98 11.49
C ASP A 4 -31.14 54.91 10.39
N LYS A 5 -30.12 54.88 9.53
CA LYS A 5 -29.93 53.85 8.51
C LYS A 5 -29.26 52.64 9.16
N THR A 6 -30.05 51.62 9.45
CA THR A 6 -29.55 50.32 9.90
C THR A 6 -28.69 49.69 8.79
N LYS A 7 -27.37 49.72 8.99
CA LYS A 7 -26.38 49.03 8.14
C LYS A 7 -26.66 47.53 8.11
N VAL A 8 -26.92 47.03 6.90
CA VAL A 8 -26.84 45.61 6.56
C VAL A 8 -25.40 45.14 6.85
N LYS A 9 -25.23 44.17 7.75
CA LYS A 9 -23.95 43.45 7.93
C LYS A 9 -23.72 42.61 6.68
N GLU A 10 -22.83 43.07 5.81
CA GLU A 10 -22.28 42.29 4.71
C GLU A 10 -21.60 41.02 5.26
N LYS A 11 -21.91 39.88 4.63
CA LYS A 11 -21.24 38.59 4.87
C LYS A 11 -19.74 38.76 4.66
N SER A 12 -18.96 38.58 5.73
CA SER A 12 -17.51 38.52 5.65
C SER A 12 -17.08 37.39 4.71
N SER A 13 -16.14 37.73 3.82
CA SER A 13 -15.45 36.89 2.85
C SER A 13 -15.30 35.42 3.27
N GLN A 14 -15.71 34.49 2.40
CA GLN A 14 -15.33 33.08 2.51
C GLN A 14 -13.80 32.98 2.41
N GLU A 15 -13.11 32.83 3.55
CA GLU A 15 -11.68 32.53 3.57
C GLU A 15 -11.40 31.25 2.77
N ARG A 16 -10.46 31.32 1.84
CA ARG A 16 -10.06 30.16 1.03
C ARG A 16 -9.30 29.17 1.93
N ASN A 17 -9.90 28.00 2.15
CA ASN A 17 -9.32 26.95 2.99
C ASN A 17 -8.29 26.11 2.20
N PHE A 18 -7.04 26.55 2.16
CA PHE A 18 -5.93 25.80 1.56
C PHE A 18 -5.42 24.74 2.55
N LYS A 19 -5.22 23.51 2.06
CA LYS A 19 -4.69 22.39 2.87
C LYS A 19 -3.60 21.64 2.11
N LYS A 20 -2.55 21.24 2.82
CA LYS A 20 -1.52 20.31 2.33
C LYS A 20 -1.84 18.92 2.85
N LEU A 21 -1.91 17.94 1.95
CA LEU A 21 -2.15 16.54 2.30
C LEU A 21 -0.82 15.79 2.39
N SER A 22 -0.76 14.79 3.26
CA SER A 22 0.26 13.74 3.22
C SER A 22 0.08 12.84 1.99
N ASN A 23 1.07 11.98 1.72
CA ASN A 23 0.98 11.04 0.60
C ASN A 23 -0.17 10.06 0.81
N VAL A 24 -0.30 9.49 2.01
CA VAL A 24 -1.37 8.54 2.36
C VAL A 24 -2.74 9.20 2.22
N GLU A 25 -2.93 10.42 2.72
CA GLU A 25 -4.19 11.14 2.55
C GLU A 25 -4.52 11.33 1.07
N HIS A 26 -3.56 11.82 0.30
CA HIS A 26 -3.78 12.08 -1.12
C HIS A 26 -4.08 10.79 -1.89
N VAL A 27 -3.33 9.71 -1.65
CA VAL A 27 -3.55 8.40 -2.29
C VAL A 27 -4.93 7.87 -1.95
N ARG A 28 -5.35 7.91 -0.68
CA ARG A 28 -6.69 7.43 -0.26
C ARG A 28 -7.82 8.30 -0.80
N MET A 29 -7.64 9.62 -0.83
CA MET A 29 -8.65 10.55 -1.35
C MET A 29 -8.75 10.52 -2.88
N ARG A 30 -7.64 10.24 -3.57
CA ARG A 30 -7.52 10.29 -5.03
C ARG A 30 -7.06 8.95 -5.61
N THR A 31 -7.52 7.83 -5.05
CA THR A 31 -7.20 6.47 -5.52
C THR A 31 -7.37 6.32 -7.04
N GLY A 32 -8.42 6.96 -7.57
CA GLY A 32 -8.70 7.10 -9.00
C GLY A 32 -7.50 7.43 -9.88
N MET A 33 -6.68 8.38 -9.44
CA MET A 33 -5.51 8.87 -10.16
C MET A 33 -4.35 7.87 -10.16
N TRP A 34 -4.24 7.06 -9.10
CA TRP A 34 -3.10 6.19 -8.87
C TRP A 34 -3.32 4.75 -9.33
N LEU A 35 -4.52 4.22 -9.08
CA LEU A 35 -4.86 2.81 -9.27
C LEU A 35 -6.05 2.62 -10.22
N GLY A 36 -6.52 3.70 -10.86
CA GLY A 36 -7.71 3.67 -11.69
C GLY A 36 -9.00 3.75 -10.87
N GLN A 37 -10.13 3.55 -11.54
CA GLN A 37 -11.47 3.84 -11.00
C GLN A 37 -11.72 3.15 -9.64
N ASN A 38 -12.06 3.97 -8.65
CA ASN A 38 -12.31 3.56 -7.25
C ASN A 38 -13.81 3.53 -6.90
N SER A 39 -14.65 3.31 -7.90
CA SER A 39 -16.09 3.07 -7.77
C SER A 39 -16.45 1.87 -8.63
N ALA A 40 -17.58 1.22 -8.30
CA ALA A 40 -18.07 0.10 -9.11
C ALA A 40 -18.36 0.57 -10.53
N SER A 41 -17.93 -0.20 -11.51
CA SER A 41 -18.27 -0.06 -12.91
C SER A 41 -18.36 -1.42 -13.59
N THR A 42 -19.13 -1.46 -14.67
CA THR A 42 -19.20 -2.61 -15.57
C THR A 42 -18.10 -2.50 -16.62
N PHE A 43 -17.32 -3.57 -16.77
CA PHE A 43 -16.30 -3.70 -17.81
C PHE A 43 -16.18 -5.14 -18.26
N GLU A 44 -15.79 -5.36 -19.52
CA GLU A 44 -15.50 -6.71 -20.02
C GLU A 44 -14.22 -7.26 -19.42
N GLN A 45 -14.24 -8.54 -19.07
CA GLN A 45 -13.07 -9.27 -18.57
C GLN A 45 -12.98 -10.67 -19.16
N HIS A 46 -11.75 -11.18 -19.23
CA HIS A 46 -11.44 -12.50 -19.73
C HIS A 46 -11.19 -13.47 -18.58
N PHE A 47 -11.89 -14.61 -18.58
CA PHE A 47 -11.72 -15.65 -17.56
C PHE A 47 -11.29 -16.96 -18.18
N PHE A 48 -10.37 -17.66 -17.53
CA PHE A 48 -10.07 -19.05 -17.83
C PHE A 48 -11.08 -19.95 -17.09
N ARG A 49 -11.94 -20.65 -17.83
CA ARG A 49 -12.89 -21.62 -17.26
C ARG A 49 -12.61 -23.02 -17.79
N LYS A 50 -12.79 -24.03 -16.93
CA LYS A 50 -12.76 -25.41 -17.38
C LYS A 50 -14.10 -25.74 -18.03
N ASN A 51 -14.05 -26.22 -19.26
CA ASN A 51 -15.20 -26.80 -19.92
C ASN A 51 -15.51 -28.20 -19.36
N ASN A 52 -16.57 -28.83 -19.86
CA ASN A 52 -17.00 -30.16 -19.42
C ASN A 52 -15.96 -31.27 -19.70
N GLU A 53 -15.03 -31.04 -20.64
CA GLU A 53 -13.92 -31.95 -20.94
C GLU A 53 -12.69 -31.71 -20.03
N GLY A 54 -12.76 -30.74 -19.12
CA GLY A 54 -11.67 -30.37 -18.22
C GLY A 54 -10.58 -29.49 -18.86
N LYS A 55 -10.76 -29.06 -20.11
CA LYS A 55 -9.85 -28.13 -20.80
C LYS A 55 -10.19 -26.69 -20.44
N TYR A 56 -9.17 -25.84 -20.32
CA TYR A 56 -9.39 -24.41 -20.08
C TYR A 56 -9.72 -23.70 -21.39
N GLU A 57 -10.77 -22.91 -21.38
CA GLU A 57 -11.15 -21.97 -22.44
C GLU A 57 -11.20 -20.55 -21.89
N ILE A 58 -10.98 -19.57 -22.78
CA ILE A 58 -11.14 -18.15 -22.45
C ILE A 58 -12.58 -17.78 -22.72
N VAL A 59 -13.28 -17.31 -21.68
CA VAL A 59 -14.62 -16.73 -21.80
C VAL A 59 -14.56 -15.23 -21.58
N HIS A 60 -15.45 -14.50 -22.24
CA HIS A 60 -15.57 -13.06 -22.19
C HIS A 60 -16.87 -12.72 -21.45
N GLU A 61 -16.77 -12.00 -20.34
CA GLU A 61 -17.93 -11.68 -19.51
C GLU A 61 -17.87 -10.23 -19.04
N GLU A 62 -19.03 -9.59 -18.95
CA GLU A 62 -19.15 -8.33 -18.24
C GLU A 62 -19.06 -8.57 -16.73
N LEU A 63 -18.20 -7.79 -16.07
CA LEU A 63 -18.00 -7.81 -14.64
C LEU A 63 -18.33 -6.43 -14.07
N GLU A 64 -19.24 -6.38 -13.09
CA GLU A 64 -19.44 -5.21 -12.25
C GLU A 64 -18.53 -5.31 -11.02
N ASP A 65 -17.49 -4.48 -10.96
CA ASP A 65 -16.55 -4.45 -9.83
C ASP A 65 -15.85 -3.10 -9.73
N VAL A 66 -14.97 -2.92 -8.74
CA VAL A 66 -14.09 -1.76 -8.59
C VAL A 66 -12.76 -2.02 -9.29
N PRO A 67 -12.43 -1.37 -10.42
CA PRO A 67 -11.20 -1.62 -11.17
C PRO A 67 -9.92 -1.45 -10.34
N ALA A 68 -9.89 -0.48 -9.42
CA ALA A 68 -8.73 -0.25 -8.56
C ALA A 68 -8.34 -1.48 -7.72
N LYS A 69 -9.30 -2.35 -7.37
CA LYS A 69 -9.04 -3.60 -6.65
C LYS A 69 -8.22 -4.57 -7.50
N LEU A 70 -8.56 -4.71 -8.79
CA LEU A 70 -7.83 -5.55 -9.73
C LEU A 70 -6.44 -4.95 -10.00
N LYS A 71 -6.36 -3.62 -10.11
CA LYS A 71 -5.08 -2.94 -10.29
C LYS A 71 -4.14 -3.13 -9.09
N CYS A 72 -4.64 -3.18 -7.86
CA CYS A 72 -3.82 -3.52 -6.70
C CYS A 72 -3.19 -4.92 -6.80
N LEU A 73 -3.95 -5.89 -7.30
CA LEU A 73 -3.45 -7.25 -7.52
C LEU A 73 -2.38 -7.25 -8.62
N ASP A 74 -2.65 -6.56 -9.72
CA ASP A 74 -1.73 -6.40 -10.84
C ASP A 74 -0.40 -5.77 -10.42
N GLU A 75 -0.43 -4.64 -9.70
CA GLU A 75 0.79 -3.98 -9.19
C GLU A 75 1.66 -4.92 -8.36
N ALA A 76 1.04 -5.73 -7.49
CA ALA A 76 1.79 -6.66 -6.67
C ALA A 76 2.33 -7.87 -7.47
N CYS A 77 1.56 -8.41 -8.43
CA CYS A 77 2.00 -9.48 -9.31
C CYS A 77 3.11 -9.03 -10.27
N MET A 78 3.01 -7.82 -10.83
CA MET A 78 3.98 -7.29 -11.76
C MET A 78 5.35 -7.07 -11.13
N ASN A 79 5.42 -6.75 -9.83
CA ASN A 79 6.71 -6.73 -9.12
C ASN A 79 7.39 -8.10 -9.11
N ALA A 80 6.62 -9.19 -8.94
CA ALA A 80 7.18 -10.54 -8.99
C ALA A 80 7.58 -10.94 -10.43
N VAL A 81 6.85 -10.48 -11.44
CA VAL A 81 7.20 -10.69 -12.86
C VAL A 81 8.48 -9.93 -13.23
N ASP A 82 8.63 -8.70 -12.76
CA ASP A 82 9.84 -7.91 -12.97
C ASP A 82 11.04 -8.56 -12.26
N GLU A 83 10.87 -9.06 -11.04
CA GLU A 83 11.90 -9.85 -10.35
C GLU A 83 12.25 -11.11 -11.14
N TYR A 84 11.26 -11.87 -11.64
CA TYR A 84 11.52 -13.02 -12.49
C TYR A 84 12.40 -12.64 -13.67
N ARG A 85 12.05 -11.59 -14.42
CA ARG A 85 12.82 -11.15 -15.60
C ARG A 85 14.28 -10.79 -15.25
N LYS A 86 14.48 -10.04 -14.16
CA LYS A 86 15.83 -9.66 -13.70
C LYS A 86 16.61 -10.88 -13.22
N ASN A 87 15.97 -11.73 -12.42
CA ASN A 87 16.54 -12.97 -11.91
C ASN A 87 16.99 -13.88 -13.06
N GLN A 88 16.16 -14.08 -14.10
CA GLN A 88 16.50 -14.89 -15.27
C GLN A 88 17.74 -14.37 -16.01
N LYS A 89 17.89 -13.04 -16.15
CA LYS A 89 19.01 -12.41 -16.88
C LYS A 89 20.32 -12.38 -16.11
N ASP A 90 20.26 -12.46 -14.78
CA ASP A 90 21.43 -12.40 -13.93
C ASP A 90 22.29 -13.68 -14.04
N LYS A 91 23.39 -13.61 -14.80
CA LYS A 91 24.29 -14.74 -15.04
C LYS A 91 25.04 -15.22 -13.78
N SER A 92 25.02 -14.44 -12.70
CA SER A 92 25.66 -14.83 -11.44
C SER A 92 24.84 -15.85 -10.63
N ILE A 93 23.54 -16.00 -10.95
CA ILE A 93 22.63 -16.92 -10.27
C ILE A 93 22.70 -18.28 -10.96
N PRO A 94 23.04 -19.38 -10.26
CA PRO A 94 22.97 -20.73 -10.81
C PRO A 94 21.55 -21.09 -11.27
N GLU A 95 21.42 -21.87 -12.33
CA GLU A 95 20.10 -22.25 -12.91
C GLU A 95 19.16 -22.87 -11.87
N LYS A 96 19.68 -23.70 -10.97
CA LYS A 96 18.92 -24.33 -9.88
C LYS A 96 18.34 -23.34 -8.85
N ASP A 97 18.93 -22.14 -8.77
CA ASP A 97 18.57 -21.09 -7.81
C ASP A 97 17.77 -19.94 -8.51
N LYS A 98 17.46 -20.10 -9.80
CA LYS A 98 16.63 -19.16 -10.55
C LYS A 98 15.19 -19.17 -10.02
N MET A 99 14.56 -18.00 -10.07
CA MET A 99 13.15 -17.85 -9.74
C MET A 99 12.33 -18.74 -10.68
N SER A 100 11.49 -19.58 -10.09
CA SER A 100 10.69 -20.59 -10.80
C SER A 100 9.25 -20.65 -10.32
N LYS A 101 8.91 -19.88 -9.28
CA LYS A 101 7.62 -19.96 -8.61
C LYS A 101 7.08 -18.58 -8.31
N LEU A 102 5.83 -18.37 -8.71
CA LEU A 102 4.95 -17.31 -8.24
C LEU A 102 3.69 -17.94 -7.67
N ILE A 103 3.36 -17.59 -6.43
CA ILE A 103 2.18 -18.07 -5.72
C ILE A 103 1.24 -16.89 -5.51
N VAL A 104 0.00 -17.03 -5.97
CA VAL A 104 -1.09 -16.10 -5.67
C VAL A 104 -2.17 -16.89 -4.94
N GLN A 105 -2.43 -16.51 -3.69
CA GLN A 105 -3.37 -17.22 -2.82
C GLN A 105 -4.43 -16.26 -2.28
N LEU A 106 -5.69 -16.59 -2.51
CA LEU A 106 -6.81 -15.93 -1.87
C LEU A 106 -7.18 -16.69 -0.59
N SER A 107 -7.25 -15.97 0.52
CA SER A 107 -7.74 -16.50 1.80
C SER A 107 -9.18 -17.01 1.70
N SER A 108 -9.56 -17.95 2.57
CA SER A 108 -10.89 -18.57 2.58
C SER A 108 -12.04 -17.59 2.77
N ASP A 109 -11.80 -16.50 3.51
CA ASP A 109 -12.77 -15.42 3.72
C ASP A 109 -12.80 -14.40 2.56
N ARG A 110 -11.91 -14.57 1.57
CA ARG A 110 -11.76 -13.74 0.38
C ARG A 110 -11.36 -12.29 0.67
N LYS A 111 -10.79 -12.00 1.84
CA LYS A 111 -10.41 -10.62 2.25
C LYS A 111 -8.92 -10.33 2.13
N CYS A 112 -8.09 -11.36 2.05
CA CYS A 112 -6.64 -11.24 1.96
C CYS A 112 -6.10 -12.03 0.77
N VAL A 113 -5.23 -11.39 -0.02
CA VAL A 113 -4.44 -12.02 -1.06
C VAL A 113 -2.98 -12.08 -0.59
N THR A 114 -2.35 -13.25 -0.76
CA THR A 114 -0.92 -13.43 -0.56
C THR A 114 -0.25 -13.63 -1.91
N ILE A 115 0.78 -12.83 -2.19
CA ILE A 115 1.65 -12.98 -3.35
C ILE A 115 3.04 -13.32 -2.82
N ALA A 116 3.63 -14.40 -3.34
CA ALA A 116 4.96 -14.84 -2.96
C ALA A 116 5.71 -15.41 -4.16
N ASP A 117 6.96 -14.99 -4.32
CA ASP A 117 7.91 -15.55 -5.25
C ASP A 117 9.14 -16.16 -4.53
N ASN A 118 9.92 -16.94 -5.27
CA ASN A 118 11.22 -17.46 -4.81
C ASN A 118 12.41 -16.75 -5.49
N GLY A 119 12.24 -15.47 -5.85
CA GLY A 119 13.32 -14.65 -6.42
C GLY A 119 14.37 -14.24 -5.39
N ARG A 120 15.19 -13.25 -5.76
CA ARG A 120 16.33 -12.77 -4.96
C ARG A 120 15.92 -12.07 -3.66
N GLY A 121 14.65 -11.64 -3.57
CA GLY A 121 14.15 -10.79 -2.50
C GLY A 121 14.74 -9.38 -2.52
N ILE A 122 14.18 -8.51 -1.68
CA ILE A 122 14.59 -7.12 -1.56
C ILE A 122 15.59 -7.02 -0.39
N PRO A 123 16.75 -6.37 -0.57
CA PRO A 123 17.69 -6.12 0.52
C PRO A 123 17.01 -5.45 1.72
N ALA A 124 17.28 -5.96 2.93
CA ALA A 124 16.64 -5.47 4.15
C ALA A 124 16.85 -3.98 4.40
N THR A 125 17.97 -3.43 3.95
CA THR A 125 18.32 -1.99 4.00
C THR A 125 17.38 -1.10 3.18
N ASN A 126 16.76 -1.66 2.13
CA ASN A 126 15.90 -0.93 1.20
C ASN A 126 14.42 -1.33 1.34
N ALA A 127 14.15 -2.52 1.89
CA ALA A 127 12.81 -3.09 1.97
C ALA A 127 11.81 -2.16 2.65
N GLU A 128 12.16 -1.53 3.77
CA GLU A 128 11.25 -0.57 4.42
C GLU A 128 10.90 0.59 3.48
N GLY A 129 11.87 1.16 2.78
CA GLY A 129 11.65 2.26 1.83
C GLY A 129 10.74 1.86 0.67
N VAL A 130 10.97 0.68 0.08
CA VAL A 130 10.15 0.17 -1.06
C VAL A 130 8.68 0.02 -0.69
N TYR A 131 8.38 -0.46 0.51
CA TYR A 131 7.00 -0.67 0.94
C TYR A 131 6.36 0.58 1.58
N LEU A 132 7.17 1.52 2.08
CA LEU A 132 6.72 2.70 2.80
C LEU A 132 6.59 3.93 1.91
N HIS A 133 7.60 4.26 1.12
CA HIS A 133 7.67 5.55 0.43
C HIS A 133 7.18 5.45 -1.02
N LEU A 134 6.43 6.47 -1.47
CA LEU A 134 6.23 6.70 -2.90
C LEU A 134 7.57 7.13 -3.53
N MET A 135 7.73 6.85 -4.82
CA MET A 135 8.93 7.22 -5.60
C MET A 135 10.21 6.59 -5.03
N TYR A 136 10.10 5.34 -4.53
CA TYR A 136 11.23 4.58 -4.02
C TYR A 136 11.38 3.28 -4.82
N GLY A 137 12.53 3.09 -5.47
CA GLY A 137 12.77 1.99 -6.38
C GLY A 137 14.16 2.04 -7.01
N GLU A 138 14.48 1.03 -7.80
CA GLU A 138 15.79 0.83 -8.43
C GLU A 138 15.80 1.13 -9.94
N ASN A 139 14.63 1.47 -10.53
CA ASN A 139 14.45 1.59 -11.99
C ASN A 139 14.33 3.05 -12.49
N PHE A 140 14.97 4.02 -11.82
CA PHE A 140 14.88 5.44 -12.19
C PHE A 140 15.89 5.90 -13.24
N ASP A 141 16.94 5.12 -13.50
CA ASP A 141 17.94 5.47 -14.49
C ASP A 141 17.48 5.05 -15.90
N ASP A 142 16.94 6.03 -16.64
CA ASP A 142 16.46 5.85 -18.00
C ASP A 142 17.58 5.49 -19.00
N HIS A 143 18.84 5.76 -18.68
CA HIS A 143 19.98 5.45 -19.55
C HIS A 143 20.45 3.99 -19.43
N VAL A 144 20.09 3.32 -18.34
CA VAL A 144 20.43 1.92 -18.05
C VAL A 144 19.25 0.99 -18.37
N LYS A 145 18.20 1.47 -19.07
CA LYS A 145 17.03 0.68 -19.48
C LYS A 145 17.41 -0.49 -20.40
N GLN A 146 17.90 -1.56 -19.77
CA GLN A 146 17.79 -2.90 -20.30
C GLN A 146 16.36 -3.36 -19.97
N ASP A 147 15.56 -3.40 -21.03
CA ASP A 147 14.27 -4.09 -21.13
C ASP A 147 13.02 -3.40 -20.56
N HIS A 148 11.89 -3.82 -21.12
CA HIS A 148 10.52 -3.42 -20.79
C HIS A 148 10.11 -3.83 -19.35
N VAL A 149 10.70 -3.20 -18.33
CA VAL A 149 10.31 -3.35 -16.92
C VAL A 149 9.01 -2.58 -16.67
N ALA A 150 8.05 -3.19 -15.97
CA ALA A 150 6.76 -2.59 -15.70
C ALA A 150 6.82 -1.55 -14.56
N GLY A 151 7.58 -1.83 -13.50
CA GLY A 151 7.77 -0.94 -12.35
C GLY A 151 8.76 0.19 -12.63
N GLN A 152 8.32 1.27 -13.28
CA GLN A 152 9.19 2.41 -13.63
C GLN A 152 9.13 3.57 -12.63
N ASN A 153 8.00 3.72 -11.94
CA ASN A 153 7.73 4.92 -11.14
C ASN A 153 8.04 4.75 -9.64
N GLY A 154 8.35 3.54 -9.17
CA GLY A 154 8.60 3.29 -7.75
C GLY A 154 7.42 3.59 -6.82
N VAL A 155 6.18 3.34 -7.29
CA VAL A 155 4.95 3.61 -6.52
C VAL A 155 4.08 2.37 -6.27
N GLY A 156 4.08 1.39 -7.18
CA GLY A 156 3.07 0.32 -7.23
C GLY A 156 2.75 -0.33 -5.88
N ILE A 157 3.73 -0.98 -5.26
CA ILE A 157 3.48 -1.72 -4.01
C ILE A 157 3.17 -0.82 -2.82
N SER A 158 3.74 0.39 -2.78
CA SER A 158 3.45 1.38 -1.74
C SER A 158 2.01 1.91 -1.87
N LEU A 159 1.47 2.07 -3.08
CA LEU A 159 0.06 2.41 -3.31
C LEU A 159 -0.86 1.33 -2.76
N VAL A 160 -0.59 0.07 -3.09
CA VAL A 160 -1.33 -1.10 -2.57
C VAL A 160 -1.33 -1.07 -1.05
N ARG A 161 -0.18 -0.81 -0.43
CA ARG A 161 -0.05 -0.68 1.02
C ARG A 161 -0.93 0.44 1.58
N MET A 162 -0.94 1.62 0.97
CA MET A 162 -1.66 2.79 1.48
C MET A 162 -3.19 2.64 1.41
N VAL A 163 -3.71 1.91 0.42
CA VAL A 163 -5.16 1.65 0.27
C VAL A 163 -5.62 0.36 0.95
N SER A 164 -4.71 -0.45 1.49
CA SER A 164 -5.04 -1.71 2.16
C SER A 164 -5.35 -1.51 3.65
N ASN A 165 -6.40 -2.19 4.13
CA ASN A 165 -6.69 -2.27 5.57
C ASN A 165 -5.69 -3.14 6.34
N TYR A 166 -5.01 -4.06 5.65
CA TYR A 166 -4.00 -4.94 6.19
C TYR A 166 -2.87 -5.10 5.18
N PHE A 167 -1.62 -4.84 5.58
CA PHE A 167 -0.46 -5.01 4.71
C PHE A 167 0.73 -5.52 5.49
N LYS A 168 1.19 -6.73 5.15
CA LYS A 168 2.32 -7.40 5.78
C LYS A 168 3.28 -7.89 4.72
N VAL A 169 4.56 -7.72 4.97
CA VAL A 169 5.63 -8.15 4.07
C VAL A 169 6.65 -9.01 4.80
N LYS A 170 7.25 -9.92 4.04
CA LYS A 170 8.45 -10.65 4.40
C LYS A 170 9.31 -10.75 3.14
N THR A 171 10.59 -10.46 3.28
CA THR A 171 11.56 -10.69 2.22
C THR A 171 12.86 -11.21 2.82
N VAL A 172 13.60 -11.97 2.03
CA VAL A 172 14.89 -12.54 2.40
C VAL A 172 15.83 -12.31 1.23
N ASN A 173 16.96 -11.67 1.48
CA ASN A 173 17.99 -11.42 0.48
C ASN A 173 19.36 -11.68 1.12
N ASN A 174 20.18 -12.52 0.49
CA ASN A 174 21.51 -12.90 0.99
C ASN A 174 21.55 -13.32 2.47
N GLY A 175 20.55 -14.11 2.90
CA GLY A 175 20.41 -14.58 4.28
C GLY A 175 19.85 -13.55 5.28
N SER A 176 19.74 -12.28 4.90
CA SER A 176 19.13 -11.25 5.74
C SER A 176 17.62 -11.21 5.52
N SER A 177 16.84 -11.22 6.60
CA SER A 177 15.37 -11.16 6.54
C SER A 177 14.83 -9.81 7.01
N PHE A 178 13.93 -9.25 6.21
CA PHE A 178 13.09 -8.13 6.61
C PHE A 178 11.63 -8.59 6.72
N LYS A 179 10.96 -8.21 7.80
CA LYS A 179 9.56 -8.53 8.05
C LYS A 179 8.89 -7.36 8.76
N LYS A 180 7.79 -6.87 8.20
CA LYS A 180 7.05 -5.75 8.79
C LYS A 180 5.55 -5.86 8.55
N LEU A 181 4.79 -5.46 9.57
CA LEU A 181 3.35 -5.21 9.48
C LEU A 181 3.16 -3.69 9.40
N PHE A 182 2.62 -3.20 8.29
CA PHE A 182 2.36 -1.78 8.03
C PHE A 182 0.94 -1.35 8.43
N THR A 183 0.30 -2.12 9.31
CA THR A 183 -1.05 -1.88 9.78
C THR A 183 -1.07 -1.77 11.29
N VAL A 184 -1.71 -0.72 11.81
CA VAL A 184 -1.94 -0.58 13.25
C VAL A 184 -2.87 -1.70 13.71
N HIS A 185 -2.34 -2.64 14.49
CA HIS A 185 -3.12 -3.76 15.03
C HIS A 185 -4.11 -3.27 16.11
N ASP A 186 -5.18 -4.03 16.32
CA ASP A 186 -6.27 -3.63 17.23
C ASP A 186 -5.82 -3.38 18.67
N ASP A 187 -4.82 -4.10 19.17
CA ASP A 187 -4.25 -3.87 20.50
C ASP A 187 -3.60 -2.48 20.60
N VAL A 188 -2.90 -2.05 19.56
CA VAL A 188 -2.30 -0.72 19.46
C VAL A 188 -3.40 0.33 19.33
N LYS A 189 -4.45 0.06 18.52
CA LYS A 189 -5.63 0.94 18.42
C LYS A 189 -6.35 1.11 19.76
N LYS A 190 -6.53 0.02 20.52
CA LYS A 190 -7.10 0.04 21.88
C LYS A 190 -6.25 0.87 22.83
N GLN A 191 -4.93 0.69 22.79
CA GLN A 191 -4.00 1.48 23.60
C GLN A 191 -4.08 2.96 23.26
N ILE A 192 -4.09 3.34 21.98
CA ILE A 192 -4.24 4.74 21.54
C ILE A 192 -5.58 5.33 22.01
N ARG A 193 -6.68 4.58 21.90
CA ARG A 193 -8.00 5.03 22.39
C ARG A 193 -8.03 5.25 23.91
N SER A 194 -7.17 4.56 24.67
CA SER A 194 -7.06 4.78 26.13
C SER A 194 -6.45 6.14 26.50
N TYR A 195 -5.77 6.80 25.57
CA TYR A 195 -5.11 8.09 25.79
C TYR A 195 -6.07 9.29 25.83
N LYS A 196 -7.37 9.06 25.65
CA LYS A 196 -8.43 10.10 25.71
C LYS A 196 -8.19 11.29 24.77
N LEU A 197 -7.55 11.04 23.63
CA LEU A 197 -7.42 12.01 22.55
C LEU A 197 -8.80 12.32 21.95
N SER A 198 -8.93 13.47 21.28
CA SER A 198 -10.11 13.74 20.47
C SER A 198 -10.26 12.68 19.36
N LYS A 199 -11.48 12.54 18.80
CA LYS A 199 -11.70 11.62 17.67
C LYS A 199 -10.80 11.98 16.48
N GLU A 200 -10.68 13.27 16.20
CA GLU A 200 -9.85 13.78 15.11
C GLU A 200 -8.36 13.50 15.35
N ASP A 201 -7.84 13.73 16.55
CA ASP A 201 -6.44 13.45 16.85
C ASP A 201 -6.13 11.95 16.88
N THR A 202 -7.09 11.12 17.30
CA THR A 202 -6.97 9.67 17.20
C THR A 202 -6.81 9.23 15.74
N GLU A 203 -7.61 9.78 14.83
CA GLU A 203 -7.52 9.50 13.39
C GLU A 203 -6.19 10.00 12.82
N ARG A 204 -5.73 11.20 13.22
CA ARG A 204 -4.42 11.74 12.82
C ARG A 204 -3.25 10.89 13.33
N VAL A 205 -3.33 10.31 14.52
CA VAL A 205 -2.31 9.38 15.04
C VAL A 205 -2.25 8.11 14.17
N PHE A 206 -3.40 7.55 13.77
CA PHE A 206 -3.40 6.39 12.86
C PHE A 206 -2.84 6.75 11.49
N LEU A 207 -3.24 7.90 10.96
CA LEU A 207 -2.72 8.42 9.70
C LEU A 207 -1.19 8.64 9.77
N TYR A 208 -0.68 9.16 10.88
CA TYR A 208 0.76 9.33 11.10
C TYR A 208 1.49 8.00 10.98
N PHE A 209 0.98 6.94 11.61
CA PHE A 209 1.55 5.60 11.45
C PHE A 209 1.45 5.10 10.01
N ASP A 210 0.33 5.34 9.34
CA ASP A 210 0.19 4.93 7.95
C ASP A 210 1.19 5.68 7.04
N GLU A 211 1.53 6.93 7.31
CA GLU A 211 2.54 7.66 6.53
C GLU A 211 3.97 7.19 6.86
N HIS A 212 4.30 7.02 8.15
CA HIS A 212 5.68 6.85 8.61
C HIS A 212 6.05 5.42 9.02
N GLY A 213 5.07 4.52 9.18
CA GLY A 213 5.25 3.13 9.63
C GLY A 213 5.79 2.99 11.06
N LYS A 214 5.78 4.07 11.85
CA LYS A 214 6.23 4.17 13.24
C LYS A 214 5.54 5.37 13.91
N PHE A 215 5.59 5.43 15.24
CA PHE A 215 5.09 6.58 16.02
C PHE A 215 6.21 7.50 16.53
N THR A 216 7.48 7.17 16.26
CA THR A 216 8.61 8.03 16.58
C THR A 216 8.38 9.39 15.95
N ASP A 217 8.51 10.46 16.73
CA ASP A 217 8.30 11.85 16.32
C ASP A 217 6.84 12.27 16.06
N CYS A 218 5.87 11.45 16.47
CA CYS A 218 4.45 11.85 16.44
C CYS A 218 4.16 12.91 17.50
N ASN A 219 3.97 14.16 17.09
CA ASN A 219 3.71 15.30 17.98
C ASN A 219 2.36 15.25 18.72
N LEU A 220 1.47 14.34 18.34
CA LEU A 220 0.18 14.10 19.00
C LEU A 220 0.30 13.14 20.20
N LEU A 221 1.45 12.50 20.38
CA LEU A 221 1.71 11.56 21.46
C LEU A 221 2.88 12.05 22.31
N THR A 222 2.75 11.91 23.62
CA THR A 222 3.86 12.13 24.56
C THR A 222 4.88 11.00 24.45
N LYS A 223 6.12 11.25 24.92
CA LYS A 223 7.18 10.24 24.95
C LYS A 223 6.75 8.98 25.72
N ASP A 224 6.12 9.13 26.89
CA ASP A 224 5.61 8.02 27.69
C ASP A 224 4.55 7.19 26.95
N GLN A 225 3.65 7.86 26.21
CA GLN A 225 2.66 7.18 25.38
C GLN A 225 3.30 6.39 24.24
N ILE A 226 4.34 6.93 23.58
CA ILE A 226 5.09 6.25 22.51
C ILE A 226 5.84 5.04 23.08
N ASP A 227 6.48 5.19 24.23
CA ASP A 227 7.22 4.12 24.91
C ASP A 227 6.29 2.94 25.27
N LYS A 228 5.04 3.22 25.66
CA LYS A 228 4.01 2.19 25.91
C LYS A 228 3.53 1.46 24.65
N LEU A 229 3.59 2.09 23.47
CA LEU A 229 3.21 1.45 22.19
C LEU A 229 4.31 0.54 21.65
N SER A 230 5.58 0.86 21.93
CA SER A 230 6.74 0.17 21.37
C SER A 230 6.76 -1.36 21.60
N PRO A 231 6.47 -1.88 22.80
CA PRO A 231 6.37 -3.33 23.03
C PRO A 231 5.26 -4.02 22.24
N LEU A 232 4.12 -3.34 22.05
CA LEU A 232 2.97 -3.88 21.33
C LEU A 232 3.28 -4.06 19.84
N LEU A 233 4.03 -3.11 19.25
CA LEU A 233 4.51 -3.19 17.88
C LEU A 233 5.51 -4.35 17.70
N LYS A 234 6.49 -4.48 18.61
CA LYS A 234 7.53 -5.53 18.54
C LYS A 234 6.97 -6.95 18.67
N LYS A 235 6.00 -7.17 19.58
CA LYS A 235 5.38 -8.48 19.83
C LYS A 235 4.82 -9.15 18.56
N ARG A 236 4.40 -8.34 17.57
CA ARG A 236 3.78 -8.83 16.33
C ARG A 236 4.76 -9.04 15.18
N ILE A 237 5.96 -8.45 15.26
CA ILE A 237 7.05 -8.72 14.30
C ILE A 237 7.60 -10.14 14.54
N CYS A 238 7.82 -10.50 15.81
CA CYS A 238 8.42 -11.77 16.21
C CYS A 238 7.46 -12.98 16.16
N LYS A 239 6.15 -12.78 16.31
CA LYS A 239 5.15 -13.87 16.23
C LYS A 239 4.60 -13.99 14.81
N SER A 240 5.30 -14.69 13.92
CA SER A 240 4.72 -15.42 12.76
C SER A 240 5.76 -16.15 11.94
#